data_AF-A0A358DCH1-F1
#
_entry.id   AF-A0A358DCH1-F1
#
_cell.length_a   1.000
_cell.length_b   1.000
_cell.length_c   1.000
_cell.angle_alpha   90.00
_cell.angle_beta   90.00
_cell.angle_gamma   90.00
#
_symmetry.space_group_name_H-M   'P 1'
#
loop_
_entity.id
_entity.type
_entity.pdbx_description
1 polymer ?
#
loop_
_entity_poly.entity_id
_entity_poly.type
_entity_poly.pdbx_seq_one_letter_code
_entity_poly.pdbx_strand_id
1 'polypeptide(L)' 'MLVPLTNTPRDYAWGSTTLIAELEGRTPTGAPEAEVWFGDHPGHPARVPDGRTLGEWLAS' A
#
# COMPACT_ATOMS: atom_id res chain seq x y z
N MET A 1 -7.43 6.02 -19.05
CA MET A 1 -7.63 6.82 -17.82
C MET A 1 -6.50 6.49 -16.87
N LEU A 2 -6.01 7.45 -16.08
CA LEU A 2 -5.06 7.20 -14.99
C LEU A 2 -5.76 7.46 -13.66
N VAL A 3 -5.55 6.57 -12.68
CA VAL A 3 -6.09 6.71 -11.31
C VAL A 3 -4.95 6.45 -10.32
N PRO A 4 -4.75 7.29 -9.30
CA PRO A 4 -3.75 7.03 -8.28
C PRO A 4 -4.20 5.90 -7.35
N LEU A 5 -3.23 5.13 -6.86
CA LEU A 5 -3.45 4.06 -5.88
C LEU A 5 -2.78 4.41 -4.56
N THR A 6 -3.39 3.95 -3.48
CA THR A 6 -2.81 3.99 -2.13
C THR A 6 -2.90 2.61 -1.50
N ASN A 7 -1.91 2.26 -0.69
CA ASN A 7 -1.99 1.10 0.19
C ASN A 7 -1.06 1.28 1.40
N THR A 8 -1.30 0.51 2.46
CA THR A 8 -0.45 0.49 3.65
C THR A 8 0.62 -0.60 3.51
N PRO A 9 1.87 -0.37 3.97
CA PRO A 9 2.86 -1.43 4.05
C PRO A 9 2.44 -2.57 4.99
N ARG A 10 2.85 -3.79 4.66
CA ARG A 10 2.70 -4.97 5.51
C ARG A 10 3.78 -4.97 6.58
N ASP A 11 3.37 -5.21 7.83
CA ASP A 11 4.19 -5.11 9.03
C ASP A 11 4.89 -6.42 9.42
N TYR A 12 5.26 -7.23 8.44
CA TYR A 12 5.91 -8.51 8.72
C TYR A 12 7.24 -8.31 9.47
N ALA A 13 7.56 -9.24 10.37
CA ALA A 13 8.71 -9.13 11.27
C ALA A 13 10.07 -8.98 10.58
N TRP A 14 10.19 -9.38 9.32
CA TRP A 14 11.40 -9.22 8.50
C TRP A 14 11.50 -7.87 7.80
N GLY A 15 10.47 -7.03 7.89
CA GLY A 15 10.41 -5.73 7.25
C GLY A 15 11.45 -4.75 7.79
N SER A 16 11.85 -3.82 6.94
CA SER A 16 12.74 -2.74 7.36
C SER A 16 11.95 -1.67 8.09
N THR A 17 12.50 -1.12 9.16
CA THR A 17 11.88 -0.01 9.88
C THR A 17 12.08 1.35 9.21
N THR A 18 12.83 1.44 8.10
CA THR A 18 13.14 2.73 7.45
C THR A 18 13.08 2.72 5.92
N LEU A 19 13.49 1.64 5.25
CA LEU A 19 13.80 1.68 3.80
C LEU A 19 12.61 2.08 2.92
N ILE A 20 11.43 1.51 3.15
CA ILE A 20 10.23 1.80 2.34
C ILE A 20 9.73 3.22 2.60
N ALA A 21 9.63 3.61 3.88
CA ALA A 21 9.25 4.97 4.25
C ALA A 21 10.18 6.02 3.62
N GLU A 22 11.49 5.82 3.70
CA GLU A 22 12.49 6.72 3.10
C GLU A 22 12.39 6.77 1.58
N LEU A 23 12.20 5.62 0.92
CA LEU A 23 11.98 5.55 -0.54
C LEU A 23 10.75 6.36 -0.97
N GLU A 24 9.68 6.32 -0.17
CA GLU A 24 8.45 7.07 -0.42
C GLU A 24 8.51 8.53 0.08
N GLY A 25 9.63 8.97 0.67
CA GLY A 25 9.79 10.30 1.25
C GLY A 25 8.96 10.55 2.51
N ARG A 26 8.49 9.48 3.17
CA ARG A 26 7.77 9.53 4.45
C ARG A 26 8.74 9.47 5.63
N THR A 27 8.34 10.04 6.76
CA THR A 27 9.01 9.77 8.03
C THR A 27 8.75 8.32 8.46
N PRO A 28 9.79 7.53 8.77
CA PRO A 28 9.62 6.18 9.28
C PRO A 28 8.75 6.15 10.55
N THR A 29 7.83 5.18 10.63
CA THR A 29 6.90 5.05 11.76
C THR A 29 7.53 4.38 12.99
N GLY A 30 8.67 3.70 12.79
CA GLY A 30 9.30 2.82 13.78
C GLY A 30 8.80 1.37 13.75
N ALA A 31 7.71 1.08 13.05
CA ALA A 31 7.27 -0.29 12.79
C ALA A 31 7.98 -0.88 11.55
N PRO A 32 8.13 -2.22 11.45
CA PRO A 32 8.61 -2.87 10.23
C PRO A 32 7.68 -2.56 9.04
N GLU A 33 8.26 -2.24 7.89
CA GLU A 33 7.59 -2.16 6.59
C GLU A 33 8.28 -3.18 5.67
N ALA A 34 7.57 -4.26 5.34
CA ALA A 34 8.12 -5.39 4.59
C ALA A 34 7.79 -5.33 3.09
N GLU A 35 6.52 -5.06 2.77
CA GLU A 35 6.01 -5.05 1.40
C GLU A 35 4.89 -4.01 1.28
N VAL A 36 4.83 -3.30 0.15
CA VAL A 36 3.67 -2.49 -0.23
C VAL A 36 3.10 -3.04 -1.53
N TRP A 37 1.85 -3.48 -1.51
CA TRP A 37 1.23 -4.13 -2.67
C TRP A 37 0.28 -3.18 -3.38
N PHE A 38 0.55 -2.87 -4.64
CA PHE A 38 -0.37 -2.09 -5.47
C PHE A 38 -1.11 -3.04 -6.43
N GLY A 39 -2.27 -3.53 -5.99
CA GLY A 39 -3.07 -4.50 -6.74
C GLY A 39 -4.43 -4.77 -6.09
N ASP A 40 -5.18 -5.71 -6.65
CA ASP A 40 -6.54 -6.10 -6.22
C ASP A 40 -6.54 -7.37 -5.35
N HIS A 41 -5.39 -7.80 -4.85
CA HIS A 41 -5.29 -8.98 -4.00
C HIS A 41 -6.19 -8.85 -2.75
N PRO A 42 -7.14 -9.78 -2.52
CA PRO A 42 -8.20 -9.61 -1.51
C PRO A 42 -7.67 -9.54 -0.07
N GLY A 43 -6.49 -10.10 0.19
CA GLY A 43 -5.85 -10.02 1.51
C GLY A 43 -5.21 -8.67 1.86
N HIS A 44 -5.03 -7.76 0.89
CA HIS A 44 -4.53 -6.39 1.12
C HIS A 44 -4.77 -5.49 -0.10
N PRO A 45 -6.04 -5.22 -0.46
CA PRO A 45 -6.34 -4.53 -1.71
C PRO A 45 -5.91 -3.07 -1.67
N ALA A 46 -5.31 -2.59 -2.77
CA ALA A 46 -5.08 -1.16 -2.95
C ALA A 46 -6.40 -0.39 -3.05
N ARG A 47 -6.37 0.90 -2.73
CA ARG A 47 -7.54 1.79 -2.76
C ARG A 47 -7.37 2.94 -3.76
N VAL A 48 -8.48 3.32 -4.38
CA VAL A 48 -8.61 4.51 -5.23
C VAL A 48 -9.14 5.71 -4.42
N PRO A 49 -9.05 6.96 -4.92
CA PRO A 49 -9.41 8.17 -4.17
C PRO A 49 -10.86 8.26 -3.70
N ASP A 50 -11.78 7.57 -4.38
CA ASP A 50 -13.20 7.55 -4.01
C ASP A 50 -13.53 6.56 -2.87
N GLY A 51 -12.50 5.91 -2.32
CA GLY A 51 -12.60 5.02 -1.17
C GLY A 51 -12.81 3.54 -1.53
N ARG A 52 -13.13 3.22 -2.79
CA ARG A 52 -13.25 1.83 -3.25
C ARG A 52 -11.90 1.10 -3.24
N THR A 53 -11.95 -0.22 -3.09
CA THR A 53 -10.83 -1.10 -3.43
C THR A 53 -10.61 -1.11 -4.94
N LEU A 54 -9.38 -1.43 -5.37
CA LEU A 54 -9.08 -1.55 -6.79
C LEU A 54 -9.95 -2.61 -7.47
N GLY A 55 -10.23 -3.72 -6.81
CA GLY A 55 -11.13 -4.76 -7.33
C GLY A 55 -12.55 -4.24 -7.59
N GLU A 56 -13.13 -3.48 -6.64
CA GLU A 56 -14.44 -2.84 -6.81
C GLU A 56 -14.44 -1.78 -7.91
N TRP A 57 -13.33 -1.05 -8.07
CA TRP A 57 -13.17 -0.03 -9.11
C TRP A 57 -13.04 -0.63 -10.52
N LEU A 58 -12.34 -1.76 -10.66
CA LEU A 58 -12.17 -2.47 -11.94
C LEU A 58 -13.46 -3.17 -12.40
N ALA A 59 -14.34 -3.54 -11.47
CA ALA A 59 -15.61 -4.21 -11.76
C ALA A 59 -16.74 -3.24 -12.17
N SER A 60 -16.52 -1.92 -12.10
CA SER A 60 -17.48 -0.88 -12.52
C SER A 60 -17.20 -0.36 -13.93
#